data_AF-A0A4D4KCI3-F1
#
_entry.id   AF-A0A4D4KCI3-F1
#
_cell.length_a   1.000
_cell.length_b   1.000
_cell.length_c   1.000
_cell.angle_alpha   90.00
_cell.angle_beta   90.00
_cell.angle_gamma   90.00
#
_symmetry.space_group_name_H-M   'P 1'
#
loop_
_entity.id
_entity.type
_entity.pdbx_description
1 polymer ?
#
loop_
_entity_poly.entity_id
_entity_poly.type
_entity_poly.pdbx_seq_one_letter_code
_entity_poly.pdbx_strand_id
1 'polypeptide(L)'
;MRLARVTEVGPYVGEPYAVGREVVAQGLGDPLGGGGVHAVLFVCAGGTLNKCDMRSAALDLAELESRAIGLRSYESLFIPGIFQSEDYTRAIFRVSDVVTNPSDIERAVEFRMRRQAALAAENPPTVHAVIHEAALHMRFGGSAVTRKQLLRLVELAELPHVTIQVLPFAADGLPMANTPFNLIASHGGILETIQLDHASQSMFLHDPDSVAQYRRHFDRLRGVALPPVDTSPSAISHDVRDSLGLIRHILYSHY
;
A
#
# COMPACT_ATOMS: atom_id res chain seq x y z
N MET A 1 23.33 -11.39 48.23
CA MET A 1 23.14 -12.51 47.29
C MET A 1 21.76 -13.13 47.53
N ARG A 2 20.75 -12.68 46.78
CA ARG A 2 19.40 -13.27 46.73
C ARG A 2 18.81 -12.90 45.38
N LEU A 3 18.84 -13.85 44.45
CA LEU A 3 18.42 -13.70 43.06
C LEU A 3 16.90 -13.87 42.93
N ALA A 4 16.35 -13.13 41.98
CA ALA A 4 14.93 -12.97 41.66
C ALA A 4 14.28 -14.26 41.13
N ARG A 5 12.98 -14.42 41.43
CA ARG A 5 12.11 -15.45 40.84
C ARG A 5 11.79 -15.08 39.39
N VAL A 6 12.19 -15.95 38.47
CA VAL A 6 11.64 -16.02 37.10
C VAL A 6 10.31 -16.77 37.20
N THR A 7 9.25 -16.21 36.62
CA THR A 7 7.96 -16.90 36.49
C THR A 7 7.87 -17.36 35.04
N GLU A 8 7.82 -18.67 34.84
CA GLU A 8 7.77 -19.32 33.52
C GLU A 8 6.45 -18.99 32.80
N VAL A 9 6.59 -18.68 31.51
CA VAL A 9 5.49 -18.51 30.56
C VAL A 9 5.18 -19.89 29.98
N GLY A 10 3.99 -20.42 30.26
CA GLY A 10 3.52 -21.70 29.72
C GLY A 10 3.26 -21.64 28.21
N PRO A 11 3.35 -22.79 27.50
CA PRO A 11 3.20 -22.83 26.05
C PRO A 11 1.72 -22.74 25.65
N TYR A 12 1.35 -21.68 24.93
CA TYR A 12 0.08 -21.60 24.21
C TYR A 12 0.19 -22.48 22.94
N VAL A 13 -0.36 -23.69 23.02
CA VAL A 13 -0.62 -24.56 21.85
C VAL A 13 -2.09 -24.40 21.52
N GLY A 14 -2.39 -23.62 20.48
CA GLY A 14 -3.73 -23.48 19.90
C GLY A 14 -3.74 -24.12 18.52
N GLU A 15 -4.62 -25.10 18.34
CA GLU A 15 -4.79 -25.91 17.11
C GLU A 15 -5.14 -25.07 15.87
N PRO A 16 -4.76 -25.52 14.66
CA PRO A 16 -5.11 -24.84 13.42
C PRO A 16 -6.58 -25.07 13.05
N TYR A 17 -7.33 -23.98 12.91
CA TYR A 17 -8.67 -23.96 12.30
C TYR A 17 -8.59 -24.45 10.85
N ALA A 18 -9.07 -25.66 10.59
CA ALA A 18 -9.33 -26.17 9.25
C ALA A 18 -10.64 -25.56 8.71
N VAL A 19 -10.54 -24.62 7.78
CA VAL A 19 -11.70 -24.16 7.01
C VAL A 19 -11.75 -24.95 5.70
N GLY A 20 -12.67 -25.90 5.63
CA GLY A 20 -12.98 -26.66 4.41
C GLY A 20 -13.52 -25.73 3.32
N ARG A 21 -12.89 -25.77 2.14
CA ARG A 21 -13.43 -25.19 0.91
C ARG A 21 -14.33 -26.22 0.23
N GLU A 22 -15.64 -25.96 0.22
CA GLU A 22 -16.57 -26.57 -0.72
C GLU A 22 -16.98 -25.48 -1.72
N VAL A 23 -16.36 -25.47 -2.90
CA VAL A 23 -16.77 -24.60 -4.00
C VAL A 23 -17.77 -25.39 -4.83
N VAL A 24 -19.05 -25.13 -4.61
CA VAL A 24 -20.13 -25.60 -5.48
C VAL A 24 -20.14 -24.71 -6.72
N ALA A 25 -19.66 -25.24 -7.84
CA ALA A 25 -19.87 -24.66 -9.16
C ALA A 25 -21.25 -25.08 -9.67
N GLN A 26 -22.20 -24.14 -9.76
CA GLN A 26 -23.41 -24.30 -10.55
C GLN A 26 -23.63 -23.05 -11.41
N GLY A 27 -23.75 -23.30 -12.71
CA GLY A 27 -23.71 -22.28 -13.75
C GLY A 27 -24.97 -21.44 -13.85
N LEU A 28 -24.80 -20.23 -14.38
CA LEU A 28 -25.88 -19.44 -14.94
C LEU A 28 -25.38 -18.82 -16.25
N GLY A 29 -26.19 -18.99 -17.30
CA GLY A 29 -25.87 -18.66 -18.68
C GLY A 29 -25.73 -17.17 -18.96
N ASP A 30 -24.96 -16.90 -19.99
CA ASP A 30 -24.85 -15.62 -20.69
C ASP A 30 -26.20 -15.32 -21.38
N PRO A 31 -26.67 -14.06 -21.34
CA PRO A 31 -26.70 -13.34 -22.62
C PRO A 31 -26.37 -11.84 -22.53
N LEU A 32 -25.40 -11.46 -23.36
CA LEU A 32 -25.32 -10.26 -24.21
C LEU A 32 -25.01 -8.90 -23.56
N GLY A 33 -23.84 -8.37 -23.93
CA GLY A 33 -23.73 -7.00 -24.46
C GLY A 33 -22.89 -6.01 -23.67
N GLY A 34 -21.57 -6.01 -23.88
CA GLY A 34 -20.72 -4.91 -23.42
C GLY A 34 -19.23 -5.25 -23.50
N GLY A 35 -18.58 -4.87 -24.60
CA GLY A 35 -17.13 -5.03 -24.78
C GLY A 35 -16.34 -4.26 -23.72
N GLY A 36 -15.29 -4.90 -23.19
CA GLY A 36 -14.32 -4.20 -22.33
C GLY A 36 -13.45 -5.05 -21.41
N VAL A 37 -13.73 -6.34 -21.21
CA VAL A 37 -13.02 -7.16 -20.19
C VAL A 37 -12.16 -8.31 -20.74
N HIS A 38 -12.04 -8.46 -22.06
CA HIS A 38 -11.32 -9.59 -22.67
C HIS A 38 -9.80 -9.41 -22.87
N ALA A 39 -9.21 -8.30 -22.41
CA ALA A 39 -7.79 -8.01 -22.60
C ALA A 39 -6.95 -8.21 -21.31
N VAL A 40 -7.28 -9.19 -20.46
CA VAL A 40 -6.39 -9.61 -19.34
C VAL A 40 -6.44 -11.14 -19.19
N LEU A 41 -6.35 -11.89 -20.30
CA LEU A 41 -6.24 -13.34 -20.25
C LEU A 41 -5.14 -13.87 -21.16
N PHE A 42 -3.88 -13.55 -20.85
CA PHE A 42 -2.75 -14.34 -21.35
C PHE A 42 -1.49 -14.16 -20.50
N VAL A 43 -1.34 -14.95 -19.42
CA VAL A 43 -0.02 -15.38 -18.93
C VAL A 43 -0.11 -16.83 -18.47
N CYS A 44 0.66 -17.68 -19.14
CA CYS A 44 0.61 -19.13 -19.16
C CYS A 44 1.01 -19.83 -17.84
N ALA A 45 0.46 -21.04 -17.72
CA ALA A 45 0.80 -22.10 -16.79
C ALA A 45 2.26 -22.55 -16.88
N GLY A 46 2.86 -22.87 -15.74
CA GLY A 46 4.11 -23.64 -15.64
C GLY A 46 4.97 -23.31 -14.42
N GLY A 47 4.78 -24.04 -13.31
CA GLY A 47 5.82 -24.21 -12.28
C GLY A 47 5.40 -23.98 -10.82
N THR A 48 5.55 -25.04 -10.02
CA THR A 48 5.66 -25.19 -8.56
C THR A 48 4.90 -24.21 -7.64
N LEU A 49 4.06 -24.78 -6.78
CA LEU A 49 2.99 -24.20 -5.94
C LEU A 49 3.29 -22.93 -5.12
N ASN A 50 4.53 -22.47 -4.98
CA ASN A 50 4.86 -21.20 -4.30
C ASN A 50 4.95 -20.00 -5.25
N LYS A 51 4.95 -20.20 -6.57
CA LYS A 51 5.19 -19.14 -7.57
C LYS A 51 3.91 -18.54 -8.16
N CYS A 52 2.76 -19.20 -7.98
CA CYS A 52 1.46 -18.76 -8.51
C CYS A 52 0.74 -17.73 -7.62
N ASP A 53 0.89 -17.81 -6.29
CA ASP A 53 0.06 -16.99 -5.38
C ASP A 53 0.41 -15.50 -5.36
N MET A 54 1.68 -15.13 -5.56
CA MET A 54 2.06 -13.71 -5.64
C MET A 54 1.60 -13.06 -6.94
N ARG A 55 1.54 -13.82 -8.04
CA ARG A 55 1.01 -13.33 -9.32
C ARG A 55 -0.50 -13.16 -9.25
N SER A 56 -1.23 -14.04 -8.56
CA SER A 56 -2.67 -13.84 -8.34
C SER A 56 -2.90 -12.63 -7.43
N ALA A 57 -2.20 -12.50 -6.31
CA ALA A 57 -2.37 -11.36 -5.41
C ALA A 57 -2.09 -10.00 -6.07
N ALA A 58 -1.07 -9.91 -6.94
CA ALA A 58 -0.78 -8.70 -7.68
C ALA A 58 -1.89 -8.35 -8.70
N LEU A 59 -2.54 -9.36 -9.29
CA LEU A 59 -3.69 -9.21 -10.19
C LEU A 59 -4.96 -8.85 -9.41
N ASP A 60 -5.23 -9.52 -8.29
CA ASP A 60 -6.37 -9.24 -7.41
C ASP A 60 -6.32 -7.78 -6.91
N LEU A 61 -5.14 -7.32 -6.49
CA LEU A 61 -4.94 -5.93 -6.09
C LEU A 61 -5.15 -4.96 -7.26
N ALA A 62 -4.70 -5.31 -8.47
CA ALA A 62 -4.92 -4.48 -9.66
C ALA A 62 -6.42 -4.37 -10.00
N GLU A 63 -7.17 -5.46 -9.89
CA GLU A 63 -8.62 -5.47 -10.10
C GLU A 63 -9.32 -4.58 -9.07
N LEU A 64 -8.97 -4.73 -7.79
CA LEU A 64 -9.53 -3.92 -6.71
C LEU A 64 -9.24 -2.42 -6.91
N GLU A 65 -7.99 -2.06 -7.24
CA GLU A 65 -7.61 -0.67 -7.52
C GLU A 65 -8.35 -0.09 -8.73
N SER A 66 -8.53 -0.88 -9.79
CA SER A 66 -9.22 -0.43 -11.01
C SER A 66 -10.69 -0.10 -10.80
N ARG A 67 -11.32 -0.66 -9.75
CA ARG A 67 -12.73 -0.46 -9.39
C ARG A 67 -12.88 0.38 -8.12
N ALA A 68 -11.77 0.91 -7.60
CA ALA A 68 -11.77 1.66 -6.36
C ALA A 68 -12.45 3.02 -6.57
N ILE A 69 -13.21 3.44 -5.56
CA ILE A 69 -13.68 4.82 -5.42
C ILE A 69 -12.93 5.54 -4.28
N GLY A 70 -12.28 4.77 -3.42
CA GLY A 70 -11.51 5.27 -2.29
C GLY A 70 -10.36 4.32 -1.96
N LEU A 71 -9.20 4.89 -1.69
CA LEU A 71 -7.98 4.20 -1.30
C LEU A 71 -7.43 4.88 -0.06
N ARG A 72 -7.22 4.11 1.01
CA ARG A 72 -6.53 4.57 2.21
C ARG A 72 -5.33 3.68 2.46
N SER A 73 -4.15 4.24 2.61
CA SER A 73 -2.94 3.44 2.77
C SER A 73 -2.09 3.92 3.93
N TYR A 74 -1.48 2.97 4.63
CA TYR A 74 -0.41 3.24 5.58
C TYR A 74 0.82 2.44 5.16
N GLU A 75 1.94 3.14 5.04
CA GLU A 75 3.23 2.53 4.73
C GLU A 75 4.30 3.02 5.71
N SER A 76 5.13 2.08 6.22
CA SER A 76 6.14 2.38 7.22
C SER A 76 7.55 2.57 6.63
N LEU A 77 7.93 1.70 5.68
CA LEU A 77 9.28 1.66 5.10
C LEU A 77 9.30 1.93 3.60
N PHE A 78 8.15 1.86 2.92
CA PHE A 78 8.07 2.08 1.48
C PHE A 78 7.19 3.29 1.18
N ILE A 79 7.36 3.85 -0.01
CA ILE A 79 6.36 4.77 -0.54
C ILE A 79 5.20 3.92 -1.09
N PRO A 80 3.93 4.27 -0.86
CA PRO A 80 2.79 3.52 -1.39
C PRO A 80 2.96 3.19 -2.87
N GLY A 81 2.70 1.94 -3.24
CA GLY A 81 2.93 1.43 -4.59
C GLY A 81 2.31 2.26 -5.70
N ILE A 82 1.19 2.93 -5.42
CA ILE A 82 0.48 3.80 -6.35
C ILE A 82 1.18 5.16 -6.60
N PHE A 83 2.12 5.56 -5.73
CA PHE A 83 2.88 6.81 -5.83
C PHE A 83 4.33 6.61 -6.27
N GLN A 84 4.80 5.38 -6.38
CA GLN A 84 6.17 5.08 -6.75
C GLN A 84 6.48 5.52 -8.19
N SER A 85 7.66 6.05 -8.42
CA SER A 85 8.24 6.28 -9.74
C SER A 85 8.77 4.97 -10.30
N GLU A 86 9.02 4.94 -11.61
CA GLU A 86 9.57 3.78 -12.30
C GLU A 86 10.95 3.38 -11.73
N ASP A 87 11.85 4.34 -11.56
CA ASP A 87 13.20 4.11 -11.01
C ASP A 87 13.17 3.60 -9.57
N TYR A 88 12.29 4.15 -8.73
CA TYR A 88 12.13 3.73 -7.35
C TYR A 88 11.54 2.31 -7.26
N THR A 89 10.52 2.03 -8.09
CA THR A 89 9.92 0.69 -8.21
C THR A 89 10.97 -0.34 -8.62
N ARG A 90 11.74 -0.04 -9.66
CA ARG A 90 12.84 -0.89 -10.15
C ARG A 90 13.87 -1.15 -9.06
N ALA A 91 14.22 -0.12 -8.29
CA ALA A 91 15.17 -0.24 -7.19
C ALA A 91 14.65 -1.16 -6.07
N ILE A 92 13.37 -1.05 -5.70
CA ILE A 92 12.74 -1.95 -4.72
C ILE A 92 12.76 -3.39 -5.22
N PHE A 93 12.32 -3.64 -6.47
CA PHE A 93 12.26 -5.00 -7.01
C PHE A 93 13.63 -5.67 -7.14
N ARG A 94 14.72 -4.89 -7.26
CA ARG A 94 16.09 -5.43 -7.26
C ARG A 94 16.57 -5.91 -5.88
N VAL A 95 16.00 -5.38 -4.80
CA VAL A 95 16.42 -5.70 -3.42
C VAL A 95 15.39 -6.52 -2.65
N SER A 96 14.19 -6.71 -3.22
CA SER A 96 13.13 -7.52 -2.65
C SER A 96 13.09 -8.91 -3.26
N ASP A 97 12.69 -9.92 -2.49
CA ASP A 97 12.47 -11.29 -2.98
C ASP A 97 11.15 -11.46 -3.75
N VAL A 98 10.41 -10.36 -3.98
CA VAL A 98 9.12 -10.34 -4.71
C VAL A 98 9.29 -10.79 -6.16
N VAL A 99 10.39 -10.37 -6.81
CA VAL A 99 10.71 -10.75 -8.20
C VAL A 99 11.92 -11.67 -8.18
N THR A 100 11.68 -12.98 -8.12
CA THR A 100 12.74 -13.99 -7.98
C THR A 100 13.70 -14.04 -9.17
N ASN A 101 13.24 -13.66 -10.37
CA ASN A 101 14.04 -13.69 -11.58
C ASN A 101 14.36 -12.26 -12.04
N PRO A 102 15.64 -11.84 -12.06
CA PRO A 102 16.01 -10.49 -12.50
C PRO A 102 15.48 -10.10 -13.89
N SER A 103 15.30 -11.07 -14.80
CA SER A 103 14.76 -10.79 -16.15
C SER A 103 13.27 -10.45 -16.16
N ASP A 104 12.54 -10.68 -15.06
CA ASP A 104 11.13 -10.33 -14.92
C ASP A 104 10.92 -8.95 -14.27
N ILE A 105 11.98 -8.28 -13.81
CA ILE A 105 11.88 -6.97 -13.11
C ILE A 105 11.20 -5.93 -13.98
N GLU A 106 11.62 -5.76 -15.24
CA GLU A 106 11.05 -4.73 -16.10
C GLU A 106 9.56 -4.98 -16.40
N ARG A 107 9.14 -6.24 -16.49
CA ARG A 107 7.71 -6.59 -16.62
C ARG A 107 6.93 -6.25 -15.35
N ALA A 108 7.51 -6.51 -14.18
CA ALA A 108 6.89 -6.16 -12.90
C ALA A 108 6.80 -4.64 -12.70
N VAL A 109 7.83 -3.90 -13.12
CA VAL A 109 7.84 -2.43 -13.14
C VAL A 109 6.72 -1.91 -14.05
N GLU A 110 6.66 -2.40 -15.30
CA GLU A 110 5.63 -2.03 -16.25
C GLU A 110 4.22 -2.31 -15.71
N PHE A 111 4.01 -3.48 -15.10
CA PHE A 111 2.75 -3.83 -14.46
C PHE A 111 2.36 -2.85 -13.35
N ARG A 112 3.30 -2.48 -12.46
CA ARG A 112 3.04 -1.48 -11.41
C ARG A 112 2.72 -0.11 -11.99
N MET A 113 3.44 0.33 -13.02
CA MET A 113 3.18 1.63 -13.66
C MET A 113 1.81 1.67 -14.35
N ARG A 114 1.38 0.56 -14.97
CA ARG A 114 0.03 0.47 -15.55
C ARG A 114 -1.07 0.58 -14.50
N ARG A 115 -0.89 -0.01 -13.32
CA ARG A 115 -1.85 0.11 -12.21
C ARG A 115 -2.02 1.55 -11.73
N GLN A 116 -0.94 2.32 -11.73
CA GLN A 116 -0.98 3.74 -11.32
C GLN A 116 -1.81 4.62 -12.25
N ALA A 117 -2.10 4.17 -13.47
CA ALA A 117 -2.93 4.93 -14.42
C ALA A 117 -4.33 5.26 -13.86
N ALA A 118 -4.81 4.51 -12.85
CA ALA A 118 -6.05 4.80 -12.15
C ALA A 118 -6.08 6.21 -11.51
N LEU A 119 -4.93 6.76 -11.11
CA LEU A 119 -4.85 8.14 -10.56
C LEU A 119 -5.15 9.22 -11.61
N ALA A 120 -4.98 8.91 -12.89
CA ALA A 120 -5.19 9.82 -14.02
C ALA A 120 -6.45 9.48 -14.83
N ALA A 121 -7.30 8.58 -14.32
CA ALA A 121 -8.58 8.25 -14.94
C ALA A 121 -9.55 9.45 -14.91
N GLU A 122 -10.58 9.42 -15.76
CA GLU A 122 -11.63 10.46 -15.80
C GLU A 122 -12.34 10.63 -14.45
N ASN A 123 -12.56 9.51 -13.74
CA ASN A 123 -13.12 9.47 -12.40
C ASN A 123 -12.13 8.75 -11.47
N PRO A 124 -11.08 9.44 -10.99
CA PRO A 124 -10.05 8.81 -10.18
C PRO A 124 -10.57 8.53 -8.76
N PRO A 125 -10.08 7.48 -8.08
CA PRO A 125 -10.43 7.23 -6.69
C PRO A 125 -9.91 8.36 -5.80
N THR A 126 -10.63 8.64 -4.71
CA THR A 126 -10.05 9.44 -3.62
C THR A 126 -8.93 8.65 -2.96
N VAL A 127 -7.76 9.26 -2.74
CA VAL A 127 -6.59 8.59 -2.16
C VAL A 127 -6.12 9.33 -0.93
N HIS A 128 -6.02 8.65 0.21
CA HIS A 128 -5.44 9.19 1.42
C HIS A 128 -4.35 8.27 1.94
N ALA A 129 -3.09 8.70 1.78
CA ALA A 129 -1.94 7.95 2.27
C ALA A 129 -1.35 8.60 3.51
N VAL A 130 -1.05 7.77 4.51
CA VAL A 130 -0.19 8.11 5.63
C VAL A 130 1.14 7.39 5.43
N ILE A 131 2.21 8.15 5.27
CA ILE A 131 3.56 7.63 5.01
C ILE A 131 4.41 7.90 6.24
N HIS A 132 4.98 6.87 6.85
CA HIS A 132 5.89 7.08 7.96
C HIS A 132 7.20 7.75 7.49
N GLU A 133 7.75 8.64 8.31
CA GLU A 133 8.96 9.40 8.00
C GLU A 133 10.14 8.49 7.61
N ALA A 134 10.25 7.30 8.20
CA ALA A 134 11.26 6.31 7.84
C ALA A 134 11.27 5.99 6.34
N ALA A 135 10.12 5.87 5.68
CA ALA A 135 10.04 5.60 4.24
C ALA A 135 10.67 6.72 3.38
N LEU A 136 10.65 7.96 3.87
CA LEU A 136 11.24 9.11 3.17
C LEU A 136 12.78 9.10 3.25
N HIS A 137 13.33 8.45 4.27
CA HIS A 137 14.78 8.27 4.46
C HIS A 137 15.33 7.05 3.72
N MET A 138 14.47 6.18 3.17
CA MET A 138 14.92 4.97 2.48
C MET A 138 15.55 5.30 1.11
N ARG A 139 16.82 4.94 0.95
CA ARG A 139 17.65 5.28 -0.22
C ARG A 139 17.57 4.24 -1.34
N PHE A 140 16.38 3.73 -1.66
CA PHE A 140 16.21 2.77 -2.75
C PHE A 140 16.65 3.40 -4.08
N GLY A 141 17.63 2.78 -4.73
CA GLY A 141 18.19 3.27 -6.00
C GLY A 141 19.17 4.45 -5.84
N GLY A 142 19.53 4.80 -4.60
CA GLY A 142 20.44 5.88 -4.28
C GLY A 142 19.79 7.27 -4.24
N SER A 143 20.60 8.28 -3.92
CA SER A 143 20.11 9.65 -3.65
C SER A 143 19.30 10.28 -4.77
N ALA A 144 19.74 10.14 -6.02
CA ALA A 144 19.05 10.74 -7.15
C ALA A 144 17.64 10.16 -7.35
N VAL A 145 17.47 8.84 -7.13
CA VAL A 145 16.19 8.14 -7.26
C VAL A 145 15.25 8.53 -6.12
N THR A 146 15.71 8.49 -4.87
CA THR A 146 14.89 8.92 -3.73
C THR A 146 14.49 10.39 -3.84
N ARG A 147 15.41 11.28 -4.25
CA ARG A 147 15.08 12.70 -4.45
C ARG A 147 13.96 12.90 -5.48
N LYS A 148 14.04 12.22 -6.62
CA LYS A 148 12.97 12.23 -7.63
C LYS A 148 11.65 11.68 -7.07
N GLN A 149 11.71 10.60 -6.29
CA GLN A 149 10.55 10.01 -5.65
C GLN A 149 9.86 10.98 -4.68
N LEU A 150 10.63 11.71 -3.87
CA LEU A 150 10.09 12.70 -2.93
C LEU A 150 9.46 13.90 -3.65
N LEU A 151 10.07 14.38 -4.73
CA LEU A 151 9.48 15.43 -5.57
C LEU A 151 8.15 14.97 -6.19
N ARG A 152 8.08 13.72 -6.66
CA ARG A 152 6.84 13.13 -7.15
C ARG A 152 5.72 13.11 -6.10
N LEU A 153 6.03 12.93 -4.82
CA LEU A 153 5.00 13.01 -3.76
C LEU A 153 4.42 14.42 -3.66
N VAL A 154 5.25 15.45 -3.80
CA VAL A 154 4.80 16.85 -3.81
C VAL A 154 3.92 17.11 -5.02
N GLU A 155 4.32 16.66 -6.21
CA GLU A 155 3.52 16.78 -7.44
C GLU A 155 2.16 16.05 -7.32
N LEU A 156 2.15 14.83 -6.77
CA LEU A 156 0.92 14.06 -6.58
C LEU A 156 -0.03 14.70 -5.57
N ALA A 157 0.50 15.40 -4.56
CA ALA A 157 -0.32 16.13 -3.59
C ALA A 157 -1.01 17.37 -4.20
N GLU A 158 -0.63 17.81 -5.40
CA GLU A 158 -1.35 18.87 -6.14
C GLU A 158 -2.67 18.37 -6.73
N LEU A 159 -2.86 17.05 -6.84
CA LEU A 159 -4.10 16.46 -7.33
C LEU A 159 -5.21 16.58 -6.27
N PRO A 160 -6.40 17.10 -6.62
CA PRO A 160 -7.45 17.40 -5.64
C PRO A 160 -8.04 16.15 -4.97
N HIS A 161 -7.88 14.98 -5.58
CA HIS A 161 -8.32 13.68 -5.05
C HIS A 161 -7.25 12.95 -4.24
N VAL A 162 -6.05 13.52 -4.09
CA VAL A 162 -4.92 12.91 -3.39
C VAL A 162 -4.60 13.68 -2.11
N THR A 163 -4.53 12.96 -0.99
CA THR A 163 -4.12 13.48 0.31
C THR A 163 -2.93 12.67 0.80
N ILE A 164 -1.80 13.33 1.06
CA ILE A 164 -0.59 12.70 1.59
C ILE A 164 -0.27 13.33 2.93
N GLN A 165 -0.14 12.49 3.96
CA GLN A 165 0.31 12.89 5.29
C GLN A 165 1.57 12.12 5.67
N VAL A 166 2.46 12.78 6.40
CA VAL A 166 3.66 12.14 6.95
C VAL A 166 3.47 11.89 8.45
N LEU A 167 3.69 10.66 8.87
CA LEU A 167 3.75 10.28 10.29
C LEU A 167 5.20 10.44 10.78
N PRO A 168 5.52 11.46 11.59
CA PRO A 168 6.88 11.75 12.01
C PRO A 168 7.36 10.79 13.10
N PHE A 169 8.68 10.61 13.24
CA PHE A 169 9.25 9.82 14.36
C PHE A 169 8.86 10.35 15.74
N ALA A 170 8.57 11.65 15.83
CA ALA A 170 8.18 12.33 17.06
C ALA A 170 6.68 12.17 17.39
N ALA A 171 5.91 11.42 16.59
CA ALA A 171 4.49 11.20 16.89
C ALA A 171 4.34 10.34 18.15
N ASP A 172 3.66 10.89 19.16
CA ASP A 172 3.39 10.18 20.40
C ASP A 172 2.40 9.02 20.16
N GLY A 173 2.76 7.84 20.67
CA GLY A 173 1.90 6.66 20.60
C GLY A 173 1.73 6.17 19.16
N LEU A 174 2.80 5.65 18.56
CA LEU A 174 2.72 4.79 17.38
C LEU A 174 1.59 3.77 17.64
N PRO A 175 0.45 3.85 16.94
CA PRO A 175 -0.61 2.87 17.12
C PRO A 175 0.04 1.50 16.88
N MET A 176 -0.34 0.46 17.63
CA MET A 176 0.20 -0.90 17.42
C MET A 176 -0.08 -1.48 16.00
N ALA A 177 -0.58 -0.68 15.06
CA ALA A 177 -0.57 -0.91 13.64
C ALA A 177 0.85 -0.69 13.07
N ASN A 178 1.78 -1.58 13.41
CA ASN A 178 3.10 -1.62 12.76
C ASN A 178 3.04 -2.27 11.36
N THR A 179 1.88 -2.82 10.98
CA THR A 179 1.69 -3.50 9.70
C THR A 179 1.18 -2.51 8.66
N PRO A 180 1.92 -2.26 7.56
CA PRO A 180 1.41 -1.55 6.40
C PRO A 180 0.13 -2.21 5.85
N PHE A 181 -0.78 -1.39 5.37
CA PHE A 181 -2.05 -1.88 4.81
C PHE A 181 -2.62 -0.92 3.79
N ASN A 182 -3.44 -1.48 2.89
CA ASN A 182 -4.31 -0.73 1.99
C ASN A 182 -5.77 -1.05 2.32
N LEU A 183 -6.61 -0.04 2.44
CA LEU A 183 -8.05 -0.17 2.58
C LEU A 183 -8.68 0.39 1.30
N ILE A 184 -9.35 -0.49 0.57
CA ILE A 184 -9.83 -0.25 -0.78
C ILE A 184 -11.35 -0.30 -0.76
N ALA A 185 -11.98 0.84 -1.00
CA ALA A 185 -13.43 0.97 -1.11
C ALA A 185 -13.88 0.89 -2.57
N SER A 186 -14.89 0.08 -2.86
CA SER A 186 -15.48 -0.10 -4.19
C SER A 186 -17.01 -0.15 -4.11
N HIS A 187 -17.69 -0.20 -5.27
CA HIS A 187 -19.15 -0.36 -5.36
C HIS A 187 -19.94 0.66 -4.49
N GLY A 188 -19.62 1.94 -4.63
CA GLY A 188 -20.29 3.00 -3.84
C GLY A 188 -19.93 3.02 -2.35
N GLY A 189 -18.88 2.30 -1.94
CA GLY A 189 -18.43 2.21 -0.54
C GLY A 189 -19.09 1.08 0.24
N ILE A 190 -19.88 0.25 -0.44
CA ILE A 190 -20.54 -0.93 0.15
C ILE A 190 -19.51 -2.03 0.43
N LEU A 191 -18.56 -2.21 -0.49
CA LEU A 191 -17.51 -3.21 -0.36
C LEU A 191 -16.19 -2.53 -0.02
N GLU A 192 -15.61 -2.95 1.09
CA GLU A 192 -14.26 -2.59 1.47
C GLU A 192 -13.39 -3.84 1.64
N THR A 193 -12.18 -3.74 1.11
CA THR A 193 -11.16 -4.78 1.18
C THR A 193 -9.94 -4.20 1.84
N ILE A 194 -9.44 -4.88 2.87
CA ILE A 194 -8.11 -4.62 3.42
C ILE A 194 -7.13 -5.53 2.71
N GLN A 195 -6.08 -4.96 2.13
CA GLN A 195 -4.92 -5.70 1.67
C GLN A 195 -3.76 -5.48 2.64
N LEU A 196 -3.13 -6.58 3.04
CA LEU A 196 -1.97 -6.62 3.92
C LEU A 196 -0.87 -7.38 3.21
N ASP A 197 0.35 -6.86 3.22
CA ASP A 197 1.52 -7.60 2.75
C ASP A 197 2.20 -8.30 3.91
N HIS A 198 2.18 -9.63 3.88
CA HIS A 198 2.99 -10.49 4.73
C HIS A 198 4.24 -10.92 3.96
N ALA A 199 5.34 -11.21 4.67
CA ALA A 199 6.62 -11.56 4.06
C ALA A 199 6.54 -12.74 3.06
N SER A 200 5.54 -13.61 3.20
CA SER A 200 5.31 -14.77 2.35
C SER A 200 4.13 -14.65 1.38
N GLN A 201 3.16 -13.75 1.64
CA GLN A 201 1.92 -13.65 0.85
C GLN A 201 1.21 -12.31 1.10
N SER A 202 0.40 -11.86 0.15
CA SER A 202 -0.57 -10.81 0.43
C SER A 202 -1.87 -11.42 0.95
N MET A 203 -2.50 -10.80 1.93
CA MET A 203 -3.78 -11.21 2.48
C MET A 203 -4.84 -10.17 2.14
N PHE A 204 -6.04 -10.64 1.80
CA PHE A 204 -7.21 -9.81 1.54
C PHE A 204 -8.30 -10.13 2.56
N LEU A 205 -8.70 -9.14 3.35
CA LEU A 205 -9.74 -9.26 4.36
C LEU A 205 -10.95 -8.43 3.95
N HIS A 206 -12.13 -9.04 4.08
CA HIS A 206 -13.41 -8.41 3.72
C HIS A 206 -14.42 -8.47 4.86
N ASP A 207 -14.08 -9.10 5.99
CA ASP A 207 -15.01 -9.24 7.10
C ASP A 207 -15.26 -7.87 7.76
N PRO A 208 -16.51 -7.57 8.14
CA PRO A 208 -16.86 -6.25 8.67
C PRO A 208 -16.08 -5.83 9.92
N ASP A 209 -15.71 -6.77 10.78
CA ASP A 209 -15.01 -6.49 12.03
C ASP A 209 -13.57 -6.06 11.79
N SER A 210 -12.85 -6.77 10.92
CA SER A 210 -11.51 -6.38 10.45
C SER A 210 -11.57 -5.03 9.75
N VAL A 211 -12.52 -4.82 8.83
CA VAL A 211 -12.70 -3.53 8.13
C VAL A 211 -12.89 -2.40 9.13
N ALA A 212 -13.79 -2.56 10.10
CA ALA A 212 -14.02 -1.57 11.14
C ALA A 212 -12.77 -1.32 12.00
N GLN A 213 -11.99 -2.36 12.29
CA GLN A 213 -10.73 -2.24 13.03
C GLN A 213 -9.69 -1.42 12.26
N TYR A 214 -9.45 -1.75 10.99
CA TYR A 214 -8.46 -1.03 10.18
C TYR A 214 -8.89 0.39 9.84
N ARG A 215 -10.19 0.67 9.69
CA ARG A 215 -10.71 2.05 9.64
C ARG A 215 -10.31 2.85 10.88
N ARG A 216 -10.54 2.31 12.08
CA ARG A 216 -10.13 2.96 13.34
C ARG A 216 -8.61 3.12 13.44
N HIS A 217 -7.84 2.15 12.94
CA HIS A 217 -6.39 2.28 12.89
C HIS A 217 -5.95 3.42 11.96
N PHE A 218 -6.51 3.49 10.76
CA PHE A 218 -6.25 4.57 9.82
C PHE A 218 -6.64 5.94 10.41
N ASP A 219 -7.80 6.04 11.06
CA ASP A 219 -8.27 7.27 11.70
C ASP A 219 -7.31 7.76 12.81
N ARG A 220 -6.76 6.83 13.59
CA ARG A 220 -5.72 7.17 14.58
C ARG A 220 -4.44 7.65 13.89
N LEU A 221 -3.97 6.91 12.89
CA LEU A 221 -2.74 7.25 12.14
C LEU A 221 -2.81 8.65 11.55
N ARG A 222 -3.90 8.98 10.83
CA ARG A 222 -4.07 10.32 10.25
C ARG A 222 -4.24 11.43 11.30
N GLY A 223 -4.74 11.09 12.49
CA GLY A 223 -4.93 12.03 13.59
C GLY A 223 -3.63 12.41 14.31
N VAL A 224 -2.61 11.55 14.28
CA VAL A 224 -1.28 11.82 14.84
C VAL A 224 -0.21 12.14 13.77
N ALA A 225 -0.55 11.99 12.49
CA ALA A 225 0.29 12.45 11.38
C ALA A 225 0.28 13.97 11.28
N LEU A 226 1.31 14.53 10.63
CA LEU A 226 1.36 15.96 10.34
C LEU A 226 0.22 16.36 9.41
N PRO A 227 -0.20 17.64 9.40
CA PRO A 227 -1.13 18.17 8.41
C PRO A 227 -0.75 17.74 6.99
N PRO A 228 -1.73 17.48 6.10
CA PRO A 228 -1.47 17.06 4.73
C PRO A 228 -0.51 17.98 3.99
N VAL A 229 0.15 17.42 2.97
CA VAL A 229 0.95 18.21 2.03
C VAL A 229 0.03 19.23 1.36
N ASP A 230 0.26 20.51 1.63
CA ASP A 230 -0.46 21.62 1.02
C ASP A 230 0.53 22.48 0.23
N THR A 231 0.42 22.44 -1.11
CA THR A 231 1.28 23.20 -2.02
C THR A 231 0.71 24.59 -2.35
N SER A 232 -0.44 24.97 -1.77
CA SER A 232 -1.06 26.27 -2.03
C SER A 232 -0.19 27.43 -1.51
N PRO A 233 -0.18 28.58 -2.19
CA PRO A 233 0.62 29.75 -1.76
C PRO A 233 0.29 30.24 -0.36
N SER A 234 -0.94 30.03 0.11
CA SER A 234 -1.43 30.41 1.45
C SER A 234 -0.89 29.53 2.58
N ALA A 235 -0.50 28.29 2.28
CA ALA A 235 -0.01 27.33 3.27
C ALA A 235 1.49 27.47 3.58
N ILE A 236 2.22 28.27 2.79
CA ILE A 236 3.68 28.48 2.93
C ILE A 236 4.00 29.43 4.11
N SER A 237 3.14 29.52 5.13
CA SER A 237 3.49 30.18 6.39
C SER A 237 4.41 29.25 7.20
N HIS A 238 5.66 29.65 7.39
CA HIS A 238 6.77 28.86 7.94
C HIS A 238 6.63 28.38 9.41
N ASP A 239 5.48 28.59 10.06
CA ASP A 239 5.34 28.44 11.51
C ASP A 239 4.63 27.14 11.94
N VAL A 240 4.03 26.40 11.00
CA VAL A 240 3.36 25.13 11.29
C VAL A 240 4.19 23.97 10.74
N ARG A 241 4.54 23.01 11.61
CA ARG A 241 5.15 21.75 11.19
C ARG A 241 4.11 20.93 10.42
N ASP A 242 4.29 20.81 9.12
CA ASP A 242 3.40 20.08 8.21
C ASP A 242 4.16 18.99 7.42
N SER A 243 3.41 18.18 6.66
CA SER A 243 4.00 17.11 5.85
C SER A 243 4.91 17.65 4.76
N LEU A 244 4.57 18.78 4.13
CA LEU A 244 5.37 19.39 3.07
C LEU A 244 6.70 19.91 3.60
N GLY A 245 6.69 20.59 4.74
CA GLY A 245 7.86 21.10 5.43
C GLY A 245 8.83 19.98 5.81
N LEU A 246 8.32 18.84 6.29
CA LEU A 246 9.16 17.68 6.58
C LEU A 246 9.76 17.06 5.32
N ILE A 247 8.97 16.88 4.25
CA ILE A 247 9.48 16.38 2.95
C ILE A 247 10.56 17.32 2.39
N ARG A 248 10.33 18.64 2.42
CA ARG A 248 11.30 19.65 1.99
C ARG A 248 12.56 19.64 2.85
N HIS A 249 12.41 19.53 4.17
CA HIS A 249 13.56 19.42 5.06
C HIS A 249 14.45 18.24 4.66
N ILE A 250 13.88 17.04 4.48
CA ILE A 250 14.63 15.85 4.05
C ILE A 250 15.24 16.04 2.65
N LEU A 251 14.49 16.61 1.72
CA LEU A 251 14.95 16.90 0.35
C LEU A 251 16.19 17.79 0.29
N TYR A 252 16.30 18.79 1.17
CA TYR A 252 17.38 19.78 1.13
C TYR A 252 18.48 19.55 2.16
N SER A 253 18.27 18.67 3.16
CA SER A 253 19.30 18.31 4.14
C SER A 253 20.07 17.05 3.75
N HIS A 254 19.48 16.14 2.98
CA HIS A 254 20.06 14.82 2.68
C HIS A 254 20.35 14.55 1.20
N TYR A 255 19.87 15.40 0.27
CA TYR A 255 19.99 15.20 -1.18
C TYR A 255 20.35 16.48 -1.94
#